data_AF-A0A9P8F7M9-F1
#
_entry.id   AF-A0A9P8F7M9-F1
#
_cell.length_a   1.000
_cell.length_b   1.000
_cell.length_c   1.000
_cell.angle_alpha   90.00
_cell.angle_beta   90.00
_cell.angle_gamma   90.00
#
_symmetry.space_group_name_H-M   'P 1'
#
loop_
_entity.id
_entity.type
_entity.pdbx_description
1 polymer ?
#
loop_
_entity_poly.entity_id
_entity_poly.type
_entity_poly.pdbx_seq_one_letter_code
_entity_poly.pdbx_strand_id
1 'polypeptide(L)'
;MRFLSLLGAAAATWLAGANAQDTSDVKSIPLRTHSLVQPYLDSDLQSRWWDFGGDTIIRADKHIRLSSDRPSQSGWIYSRVPLTATNWEIEVEFDINGQGNLFGDGFAMWVTTDRAQQGPVFGHKDMFEGLGIFFDTYKNNRPGVVFPYVMAMLGDGKTVYDQAHDGKANELAGCS
;
A
#
# COMPACT_ATOMS: atom_id res chain seq x y z
N MET A 1 -67.52 -6.49 2.69
CA MET A 1 -66.47 -5.65 2.07
C MET A 1 -66.21 -4.42 2.92
N ARG A 2 -65.19 -4.47 3.79
CA ARG A 2 -64.48 -3.30 4.33
C ARG A 2 -63.04 -3.75 4.62
N PHE A 3 -62.11 -2.94 4.11
CA PHE A 3 -60.66 -3.10 4.13
C PHE A 3 -60.04 -2.72 5.48
N LEU A 4 -58.71 -2.93 5.55
CA LEU A 4 -57.70 -2.39 6.47
C LEU A 4 -57.47 -3.15 7.79
N SER A 5 -56.26 -3.43 8.25
CA SER A 5 -54.91 -3.21 7.71
C SER A 5 -53.92 -3.88 8.69
N LEU A 6 -52.94 -4.63 8.16
CA LEU A 6 -51.80 -5.15 8.91
C LEU A 6 -50.88 -3.99 9.33
N LEU A 7 -50.69 -3.78 10.64
CA LEU A 7 -49.54 -3.05 11.15
C LEU A 7 -48.43 -4.06 11.48
N GLY A 8 -47.44 -4.15 10.60
CA GLY A 8 -46.14 -4.72 10.95
C GLY A 8 -45.27 -3.63 11.56
N ALA A 9 -44.86 -3.80 12.81
CA ALA A 9 -43.87 -2.94 13.45
C ALA A 9 -42.47 -3.39 13.00
N ALA A 10 -41.80 -2.59 12.16
CA ALA A 10 -40.39 -2.75 11.86
C ALA A 10 -39.57 -2.03 12.94
N ALA A 11 -38.85 -2.79 13.77
CA ALA A 11 -37.88 -2.25 14.70
C ALA A 11 -36.60 -1.88 13.93
N ALA A 12 -36.34 -0.59 13.74
CA ALA A 12 -35.07 -0.09 13.25
C ALA A 12 -34.07 -0.04 14.42
N THR A 13 -33.23 -1.07 14.55
CA THR A 13 -32.06 -1.02 15.42
C THR A 13 -30.97 -0.17 14.77
N TRP A 14 -30.79 1.04 15.28
CA TRP A 14 -29.62 1.86 14.97
C TRP A 14 -28.38 1.19 15.58
N LEU A 15 -27.54 0.60 14.73
CA LEU A 15 -26.18 0.25 15.13
C LEU A 15 -25.37 1.55 15.17
N ALA A 16 -25.21 2.10 16.37
CA ALA A 16 -24.23 3.14 16.63
C ALA A 16 -22.85 2.56 16.28
N GLY A 17 -22.17 3.18 15.30
CA GLY A 17 -20.78 2.87 15.00
C GLY A 17 -19.96 3.04 16.26
N ALA A 18 -19.31 1.96 16.69
CA ALA A 18 -18.33 2.02 17.76
C ALA A 18 -17.16 2.87 17.26
N ASN A 19 -17.09 4.13 17.69
CA ASN A 19 -15.83 4.86 17.67
C ASN A 19 -14.88 4.07 18.59
N ALA A 20 -13.90 3.41 17.99
CA ALA A 20 -12.76 2.91 18.74
C ALA A 20 -12.12 4.12 19.43
N GLN A 21 -12.22 4.15 20.76
CA GLN A 21 -11.64 5.20 21.57
C GLN A 21 -10.13 4.95 21.60
N ASP A 22 -9.39 5.77 20.86
CA ASP A 22 -7.93 5.81 20.83
C ASP A 22 -7.41 6.04 22.26
N THR A 23 -6.79 5.01 22.83
CA THR A 23 -6.24 5.00 24.20
C THR A 23 -4.79 5.44 24.25
N SER A 24 -4.24 5.99 23.17
CA SER A 24 -2.88 6.51 23.17
C SER A 24 -2.85 7.97 23.64
N ASP A 25 -1.96 8.31 24.58
CA ASP A 25 -1.61 9.70 24.92
C ASP A 25 -0.90 10.44 23.75
N VAL A 26 -0.88 9.83 22.56
CA VAL A 26 -0.19 10.32 21.37
C VAL A 26 -1.19 11.10 20.51
N LYS A 27 -0.99 12.41 20.42
CA LYS A 27 -1.79 13.25 19.50
C LYS A 27 -1.32 13.02 18.07
N SER A 28 -2.22 12.54 17.20
CA SER A 28 -1.99 12.42 15.77
C SER A 28 -2.53 13.64 14.99
N ILE A 29 -1.85 14.02 13.91
CA ILE A 29 -2.29 15.07 12.98
C ILE A 29 -2.28 14.47 11.57
N PRO A 30 -3.45 14.29 10.92
CA PRO A 30 -3.51 13.77 9.56
C PRO A 30 -2.80 14.70 8.57
N LEU A 31 -1.87 14.15 7.78
CA LEU A 31 -1.12 14.89 6.78
C LEU A 31 -1.79 14.74 5.41
N ARG A 32 -2.69 15.67 5.05
CA ARG A 32 -3.39 15.65 3.74
C ARG A 32 -2.44 15.54 2.53
N THR A 33 -1.24 16.11 2.64
CA THR A 33 -0.21 16.05 1.59
C THR A 33 0.42 14.66 1.40
N HIS A 34 0.21 13.74 2.36
CA HIS A 34 0.70 12.37 2.39
C HIS A 34 -0.43 11.36 2.59
N SER A 35 -1.68 11.77 2.36
CA SER A 35 -2.85 10.89 2.38
C SER A 35 -3.42 10.75 0.98
N LEU A 36 -3.86 9.55 0.64
CA LEU A 36 -4.46 9.24 -0.66
C LEU A 36 -5.80 8.54 -0.44
N VAL A 37 -6.88 9.29 -0.61
CA VAL A 37 -8.26 8.83 -0.36
C VAL A 37 -9.13 9.14 -1.56
N GLN A 38 -10.24 8.40 -1.74
CA GLN A 38 -11.18 8.63 -2.83
C GLN A 38 -11.67 10.10 -2.82
N PRO A 39 -11.78 10.77 -3.99
CA PRO A 39 -11.70 10.21 -5.34
C PRO A 39 -10.29 10.12 -5.97
N TYR A 40 -9.22 10.19 -5.17
CA TYR A 40 -7.78 10.11 -5.53
C TYR A 40 -7.23 11.21 -6.47
N LEU A 41 -8.08 11.84 -7.28
CA LEU A 41 -7.76 12.87 -8.25
C LEU A 41 -8.48 14.18 -7.89
N ASP A 42 -7.77 15.30 -8.03
CA ASP A 42 -8.30 16.65 -7.73
C ASP A 42 -8.85 17.35 -8.98
N SER A 43 -8.37 16.97 -10.16
CA SER A 43 -8.78 17.52 -11.47
C SER A 43 -8.52 16.49 -12.57
N ASP A 44 -8.95 16.75 -13.82
CA ASP A 44 -8.84 15.88 -15.00
C ASP A 44 -7.55 15.04 -15.06
N LEU A 45 -7.58 13.87 -14.40
CA LEU A 45 -6.48 12.89 -14.29
C LEU A 45 -5.24 13.33 -13.48
N GLN A 46 -5.36 14.35 -12.61
CA GLN A 46 -4.24 14.79 -11.77
C GLN A 46 -4.60 14.84 -10.28
N SER A 47 -3.69 14.33 -9.45
CA SER A 47 -3.67 14.61 -8.01
C SER A 47 -2.76 15.80 -7.73
N ARG A 48 -3.15 16.64 -6.77
CA ARG A 48 -2.33 17.77 -6.30
C ARG A 48 -1.10 17.30 -5.56
N TRP A 49 -1.21 16.20 -4.81
CA TRP A 49 -0.20 15.76 -3.84
C TRP A 49 0.53 14.48 -4.24
N TRP A 50 0.03 13.75 -5.24
CA TRP A 50 0.58 12.45 -5.64
C TRP A 50 0.92 12.41 -7.13
N ASP A 51 2.02 11.73 -7.44
CA ASP A 51 2.38 11.30 -8.79
C ASP A 51 2.13 9.80 -8.94
N PHE A 52 1.69 9.41 -10.13
CA PHE A 52 1.41 8.04 -10.51
C PHE A 52 2.18 7.74 -11.80
N GLY A 53 2.71 6.53 -11.95
CA GLY A 53 3.38 6.15 -13.18
C GLY A 53 3.57 4.65 -13.34
N GLY A 54 4.29 4.29 -14.39
CA GLY A 54 4.42 2.90 -14.85
C GLY A 54 3.07 2.35 -15.32
N ASP A 55 2.75 1.13 -14.90
CA ASP A 55 1.50 0.45 -15.23
C ASP A 55 0.31 0.80 -14.31
N THR A 56 0.45 1.83 -13.46
CA THR A 56 -0.56 2.20 -12.48
C THR A 56 -1.87 2.66 -13.14
N ILE A 57 -2.99 2.05 -12.74
CA ILE A 57 -4.34 2.42 -13.18
C ILE A 57 -5.11 3.05 -12.03
N ILE A 58 -5.63 4.25 -12.24
CA ILE A 58 -6.41 4.98 -11.25
C ILE A 58 -7.90 4.79 -11.55
N ARG A 59 -8.61 4.07 -10.68
CA ARG A 59 -10.07 4.04 -10.66
C ARG A 59 -10.53 5.01 -9.58
N ALA A 60 -10.72 6.27 -9.98
CA ALA A 60 -11.00 7.40 -9.09
C ALA A 60 -12.10 7.11 -8.05
N ASP A 61 -13.10 6.32 -8.44
CA ASP A 61 -14.27 5.96 -7.65
C ASP A 61 -14.12 4.66 -6.84
N LYS A 62 -12.96 3.99 -6.88
CA LYS A 62 -12.78 2.64 -6.31
C LYS A 62 -11.44 2.41 -5.64
N HIS A 63 -10.37 2.35 -6.44
CA HIS A 63 -9.04 1.97 -5.98
C HIS A 63 -7.97 2.42 -6.96
N ILE A 64 -6.72 2.45 -6.50
CA ILE A 64 -5.56 2.56 -7.36
C ILE A 64 -4.96 1.18 -7.50
N ARG A 65 -4.70 0.76 -8.74
CA ARG A 65 -4.09 -0.53 -9.06
C ARG A 65 -2.67 -0.30 -9.54
N LEU A 66 -1.67 -0.73 -8.77
CA LEU A 66 -0.25 -0.63 -9.15
C LEU A 66 0.09 -1.56 -10.32
N SER A 67 -0.32 -2.82 -10.24
CA SER A 67 -0.11 -3.84 -11.27
C SER A 67 -1.42 -4.56 -11.59
N SER A 68 -1.63 -4.86 -12.87
CA SER A 68 -2.69 -5.79 -13.28
C SER A 68 -2.19 -7.23 -13.20
N ASP A 69 -3.11 -8.19 -13.17
CA ASP A 69 -2.82 -9.63 -13.28
C ASP A 69 -2.34 -9.97 -14.70
N ARG A 70 -1.12 -9.51 -15.02
CA ARG A 70 -0.42 -9.66 -16.29
C ARG A 70 1.08 -9.74 -16.00
N PRO A 71 1.85 -10.46 -16.83
CA PRO A 71 3.30 -10.50 -16.70
C PRO A 71 3.95 -9.11 -16.86
N SER A 72 5.09 -8.92 -16.20
CA SER A 72 5.97 -7.76 -16.40
C SER A 72 5.29 -6.40 -16.17
N GLN A 73 4.53 -6.29 -15.08
CA GLN A 73 3.89 -5.04 -14.67
C GLN A 73 4.71 -4.35 -13.59
N SER A 74 4.85 -3.03 -13.69
CA SER A 74 5.62 -2.19 -12.80
C SER A 74 4.96 -0.82 -12.70
N GLY A 75 4.13 -0.64 -11.68
CA GLY A 75 3.49 0.64 -11.36
C GLY A 75 3.97 1.19 -10.03
N TRP A 76 3.91 2.50 -9.87
CA TRP A 76 4.32 3.19 -8.65
C TRP A 76 3.43 4.42 -8.37
N ILE A 77 3.40 4.79 -7.09
CA ILE A 77 2.77 6.00 -6.58
C ILE A 77 3.70 6.68 -5.57
N TYR A 78 3.84 8.01 -5.65
CA TYR A 78 4.68 8.78 -4.73
C TYR A 78 4.06 10.11 -4.36
N SER A 79 4.24 10.55 -3.10
CA SER A 79 3.94 11.92 -2.72
C SER A 79 4.86 12.89 -3.47
N ARG A 80 4.34 14.06 -3.82
CA ARG A 80 5.10 15.12 -4.53
C ARG A 80 6.02 15.90 -3.60
N VAL A 81 5.65 15.98 -2.33
CA VAL A 81 6.36 16.71 -1.29
C VAL A 81 7.03 15.74 -0.32
N PRO A 82 8.20 16.11 0.25
CA PRO A 82 8.90 15.28 1.21
C PRO A 82 8.15 15.22 2.55
N LEU A 83 8.28 14.08 3.23
CA LEU A 83 7.81 13.90 4.60
C LEU A 83 8.81 14.52 5.56
N THR A 84 8.43 15.61 6.23
CA THR A 84 9.31 16.34 7.18
C THR A 84 8.99 16.06 8.64
N ALA A 85 7.97 15.24 8.92
CA ALA A 85 7.58 14.90 10.28
C ALA A 85 8.63 13.99 10.93
N THR A 86 9.06 14.31 12.15
CA THR A 86 10.03 13.48 12.89
C THR A 86 9.42 12.14 13.32
N ASN A 87 8.17 12.17 13.77
CA ASN A 87 7.39 10.99 14.13
C ASN A 87 6.20 10.93 13.19
N TRP A 88 5.96 9.76 12.62
CA TRP A 88 4.92 9.54 11.65
C TRP A 88 4.38 8.12 11.79
N GLU A 89 3.15 7.96 11.33
CA GLU A 89 2.46 6.69 11.19
C GLU A 89 1.85 6.68 9.79
N ILE A 90 1.95 5.54 9.10
CA ILE A 90 1.37 5.36 7.77
C ILE A 90 0.45 4.14 7.85
N GLU A 91 -0.82 4.39 7.64
CA GLU A 91 -1.82 3.34 7.46
C GLU A 91 -2.02 3.09 5.96
N VAL A 92 -1.88 1.83 5.55
CA VAL A 92 -2.08 1.41 4.16
C VAL A 92 -3.16 0.34 4.11
N GLU A 93 -4.27 0.65 3.46
CA GLU A 93 -5.26 -0.34 3.04
C GLU A 93 -4.89 -0.84 1.65
N PHE A 94 -4.70 -2.15 1.50
CA PHE A 94 -4.32 -2.77 0.24
C PHE A 94 -5.03 -4.10 0.04
N ASP A 95 -5.07 -4.56 -1.21
CA ASP A 95 -5.57 -5.87 -1.60
C ASP A 95 -4.63 -6.45 -2.66
N ILE A 96 -4.17 -7.69 -2.44
CA ILE A 96 -3.40 -8.45 -3.42
C ILE A 96 -4.25 -9.64 -3.86
N ASN A 97 -4.60 -9.66 -5.15
CA ASN A 97 -5.36 -10.75 -5.75
C ASN A 97 -4.77 -11.10 -7.12
N GLY A 98 -4.98 -12.35 -7.54
CA GLY A 98 -4.54 -12.87 -8.83
C GLY A 98 -5.24 -14.19 -9.14
N GLN A 99 -5.30 -14.57 -10.41
CA GLN A 99 -5.87 -15.84 -10.85
C GLN A 99 -4.77 -16.86 -11.14
N GLY A 100 -4.91 -18.07 -10.59
CA GLY A 100 -4.00 -19.19 -10.86
C GLY A 100 -3.16 -19.59 -9.65
N ASN A 101 -2.13 -20.40 -9.90
CA ASN A 101 -1.32 -21.04 -8.86
C ASN A 101 0.09 -20.44 -8.73
N LEU A 102 0.46 -19.52 -9.64
CA LEU A 102 1.74 -18.84 -9.63
C LEU A 102 1.46 -17.34 -9.68
N PHE A 103 1.84 -16.64 -8.62
CA PHE A 103 1.62 -15.22 -8.41
C PHE A 103 2.91 -14.59 -7.89
N GLY A 104 3.14 -13.32 -8.23
CA GLY A 104 4.36 -12.61 -7.88
C GLY A 104 4.46 -11.26 -8.58
N ASP A 105 5.34 -10.36 -8.14
CA ASP A 105 6.27 -10.55 -7.01
C ASP A 105 5.68 -10.00 -5.69
N GLY A 106 4.90 -8.93 -5.74
CA GLY A 106 4.30 -8.29 -4.57
C GLY A 106 4.29 -6.77 -4.73
N PHE A 107 4.36 -6.03 -3.63
CA PHE A 107 4.58 -4.58 -3.65
C PHE A 107 5.48 -4.12 -2.50
N ALA A 108 5.92 -2.86 -2.55
CA ALA A 108 6.67 -2.27 -1.45
C ALA A 108 6.12 -0.88 -1.07
N MET A 109 6.22 -0.56 0.22
CA MET A 109 6.03 0.78 0.75
C MET A 109 7.39 1.44 0.95
N TRP A 110 7.51 2.71 0.53
CA TRP A 110 8.77 3.43 0.50
C TRP A 110 8.71 4.70 1.35
N VAL A 111 9.76 4.92 2.13
CA VAL A 111 10.11 6.22 2.73
C VAL A 111 11.56 6.50 2.38
N THR A 112 11.76 7.11 1.22
CA THR A 112 13.07 7.24 0.56
C THR A 112 13.42 8.69 0.19
N THR A 113 14.71 8.95 -0.02
CA THR A 113 15.21 10.24 -0.49
C THR A 113 14.73 10.56 -1.91
N ASP A 114 14.81 9.57 -2.80
CA ASP A 114 14.34 9.67 -4.19
C ASP A 114 12.89 9.22 -4.32
N ARG A 115 12.17 9.82 -5.27
CA ARG A 115 10.78 9.48 -5.63
C ARG A 115 10.63 9.27 -7.14
N ALA A 116 9.61 8.53 -7.55
CA ALA A 116 9.21 8.38 -8.95
C ALA A 116 10.34 7.90 -9.90
N GLN A 117 11.27 7.10 -9.38
CA GLN A 117 12.29 6.42 -10.17
C GLN A 117 11.91 4.95 -10.30
N GLN A 118 11.38 4.59 -11.46
CA GLN A 118 10.97 3.21 -11.75
C GLN A 118 12.18 2.29 -11.85
N GLY A 119 12.03 1.05 -11.37
CA GLY A 119 13.11 0.06 -11.46
C GLY A 119 12.68 -1.35 -11.03
N PRO A 120 13.67 -2.25 -10.85
CA PRO A 120 13.43 -3.68 -10.67
C PRO A 120 12.97 -4.05 -9.26
N VAL A 121 13.13 -3.18 -8.27
CA VAL A 121 12.85 -3.50 -6.86
C VAL A 121 11.41 -3.11 -6.55
N PHE A 122 10.47 -4.04 -6.78
CA PHE A 122 9.03 -3.84 -6.53
C PHE A 122 8.47 -2.52 -7.10
N GLY A 123 8.93 -2.16 -8.32
CA GLY A 123 8.52 -0.94 -9.01
C GLY A 123 9.40 0.29 -8.76
N HIS A 124 10.34 0.23 -7.82
CA HIS A 124 11.30 1.30 -7.54
C HIS A 124 12.72 0.96 -8.04
N LYS A 125 13.58 1.98 -8.12
CA LYS A 125 14.99 1.84 -8.46
C LYS A 125 15.71 0.94 -7.46
N ASP A 126 16.75 0.27 -7.96
CA ASP A 126 17.71 -0.40 -7.11
C ASP A 126 18.68 0.60 -6.47
N MET A 127 19.43 0.18 -5.44
CA MET A 127 20.33 1.03 -4.66
C MET A 127 19.60 2.27 -4.13
N PHE A 128 18.43 2.06 -3.52
CA PHE A 128 17.65 3.13 -2.89
C PHE A 128 18.31 3.60 -1.59
N GLU A 129 18.01 4.84 -1.20
CA GLU A 129 18.39 5.41 0.09
C GLU A 129 17.12 5.68 0.91
N GLY A 130 17.01 5.05 2.09
CA GLY A 130 15.84 5.16 2.97
C GLY A 130 15.25 3.80 3.35
N LEU A 131 13.97 3.78 3.72
CA LEU A 131 13.27 2.58 4.18
C LEU A 131 12.42 1.97 3.05
N GLY A 132 12.59 0.67 2.83
CA GLY A 132 11.69 -0.16 2.03
C GLY A 132 11.02 -1.20 2.92
N ILE A 133 9.69 -1.30 2.87
CA ILE A 133 8.92 -2.39 3.46
C ILE A 133 8.32 -3.21 2.32
N PHE A 134 8.76 -4.45 2.17
CA PHE A 134 8.39 -5.34 1.07
C PHE A 134 7.31 -6.30 1.52
N PHE A 135 6.24 -6.38 0.75
CA PHE A 135 5.18 -7.36 0.89
C PHE A 135 5.38 -8.38 -0.23
N ASP A 136 6.24 -9.35 0.04
CA ASP A 136 6.70 -10.32 -0.94
C ASP A 136 5.77 -11.54 -0.97
N THR A 137 5.25 -11.84 -2.15
CA THR A 137 4.29 -12.92 -2.36
C THR A 137 4.91 -14.13 -3.06
N TYR A 138 6.13 -13.97 -3.59
CA TYR A 138 6.79 -15.01 -4.37
C TYR A 138 8.10 -15.42 -3.73
N LYS A 139 8.20 -16.68 -3.34
CA LYS A 139 9.44 -17.24 -2.78
C LYS A 139 10.43 -17.55 -3.89
N ASN A 140 11.50 -16.76 -4.03
CA ASN A 140 12.61 -17.12 -4.90
C ASN A 140 13.48 -18.21 -4.25
N ASN A 141 14.51 -17.84 -3.48
CA ASN A 141 15.44 -18.80 -2.87
C ASN A 141 15.72 -18.47 -1.40
N ARG A 142 14.66 -18.43 -0.59
CA ARG A 142 14.75 -18.15 0.85
C ARG A 142 14.34 -19.33 1.74
N PRO A 143 15.29 -20.24 2.06
CA PRO A 143 15.03 -21.38 2.94
C PRO A 143 14.58 -20.95 4.34
N GLY A 144 13.66 -21.72 4.93
CA GLY A 144 13.21 -21.52 6.32
C GLY A 144 12.14 -20.45 6.53
N VAL A 145 11.71 -19.76 5.47
CA VAL A 145 10.66 -18.71 5.54
C VAL A 145 9.41 -19.15 4.76
N VAL A 146 8.25 -18.83 5.32
CA VAL A 146 6.92 -19.04 4.71
C VAL A 146 6.48 -17.75 4.04
N PHE A 147 5.86 -17.87 2.88
CA PHE A 147 5.37 -16.73 2.09
C PHE A 147 3.83 -16.74 2.07
N PRO A 148 3.17 -15.57 1.95
CA PRO A 148 3.74 -14.22 1.80
C PRO A 148 4.60 -13.77 2.99
N TYR A 149 5.59 -12.93 2.74
CA TYR A 149 6.55 -12.47 3.75
C TYR A 149 6.67 -10.96 3.72
N VAL A 150 6.57 -10.33 4.89
CA VAL A 150 6.79 -8.89 5.03
C VAL A 150 8.18 -8.68 5.61
N MET A 151 9.01 -7.90 4.92
CA MET A 151 10.35 -7.56 5.42
C MET A 151 10.66 -6.07 5.30
N ALA A 152 11.49 -5.56 6.19
CA ALA A 152 12.01 -4.20 6.15
C ALA A 152 13.51 -4.20 5.77
N MET A 153 13.92 -3.25 4.93
CA MET A 153 15.32 -2.98 4.58
C MET A 153 15.60 -1.48 4.70
N LEU A 154 16.75 -1.12 5.26
CA LEU A 154 17.30 0.22 5.15
C LEU A 154 18.34 0.25 4.03
N GLY A 155 18.03 0.98 2.97
CA GLY A 155 18.92 1.22 1.84
C GLY A 155 19.88 2.38 2.11
N ASP A 156 21.14 2.20 1.72
CA ASP A 156 22.24 3.15 1.90
C ASP A 156 22.61 3.91 0.61
N GLY A 157 21.81 3.77 -0.44
CA GLY A 157 22.06 4.35 -1.77
C GLY A 157 23.13 3.63 -2.58
N LYS A 158 23.65 2.48 -2.12
CA LYS A 158 24.78 1.76 -2.74
C LYS A 158 24.56 0.26 -2.85
N THR A 159 23.85 -0.32 -1.89
CA THR A 159 23.65 -1.75 -1.78
C THR A 159 22.53 -2.20 -2.72
N VAL A 160 22.83 -3.18 -3.55
CA VAL A 160 21.90 -3.82 -4.50
C VAL A 160 20.92 -4.70 -3.73
N TYR A 161 19.65 -4.68 -4.12
CA TYR A 161 18.64 -5.60 -3.59
C TYR A 161 18.86 -7.02 -4.11
N ASP A 162 19.05 -7.99 -3.21
CA ASP A 162 19.22 -9.41 -3.56
C ASP A 162 17.88 -10.08 -3.90
N GLN A 163 17.36 -9.83 -5.10
CA GLN A 163 16.13 -10.45 -5.60
C GLN A 163 16.22 -11.98 -5.66
N ALA A 164 17.41 -12.54 -5.85
CA ALA A 164 17.57 -14.00 -5.94
C ALA A 164 17.27 -14.70 -4.61
N HIS A 165 17.45 -14.00 -3.47
CA HIS A 165 17.22 -14.54 -2.14
C HIS A 165 16.25 -13.68 -1.31
N ASP A 166 15.30 -13.01 -1.98
CA ASP A 166 14.21 -12.26 -1.36
C ASP A 166 14.72 -11.23 -0.32
N GLY A 167 15.79 -10.50 -0.67
CA GLY A 167 16.38 -9.44 0.16
C GLY A 167 17.04 -9.89 1.46
N LYS A 168 17.20 -11.21 1.68
CA LYS A 168 17.62 -11.80 2.97
C LYS A 168 18.90 -11.20 3.56
N ALA A 169 19.89 -10.89 2.72
CA ALA A 169 21.17 -10.37 3.18
C ALA A 169 21.07 -8.97 3.83
N ASN A 170 20.01 -8.22 3.52
CA ASN A 170 19.81 -6.84 3.94
C ASN A 170 18.55 -6.63 4.78
N GLU A 171 17.98 -7.73 5.27
CA GLU A 171 16.82 -7.67 6.14
C GLU A 171 17.16 -7.05 7.49
N LEU A 172 16.37 -6.06 7.88
CA LEU A 172 16.38 -5.49 9.22
C LEU A 172 15.45 -6.28 10.15
N ALA A 173 14.26 -6.63 9.68
CA ALA A 173 13.24 -7.41 10.38
C ALA A 173 12.21 -7.95 9.38
N GLY A 174 11.47 -8.99 9.75
CA GLY A 174 10.35 -9.49 8.94
C GLY A 174 9.44 -10.48 9.66
N CYS A 175 8.28 -10.77 9.06
CA CYS A 175 7.28 -11.69 9.57
C CYS A 175 6.47 -12.38 8.45
N SER A 176 5.87 -13.53 8.80
CA SER A 176 4.94 -14.31 7.97
C SER A 176 3.65 -14.57 8.73
#